data_AF-A0A414FCD3-F1
#
_entry.id   AF-A0A414FCD3-F1
#
_cell.length_a   1.000
_cell.length_b   1.000
_cell.length_c   1.000
_cell.angle_alpha   90.00
_cell.angle_beta   90.00
_cell.angle_gamma   90.00
#
_symmetry.space_group_name_H-M   'P 1'
#
loop_
_entity.id
_entity.type
_entity.pdbx_description
1 polymer ?
#
loop_
_entity_poly.entity_id
_entity_poly.type
_entity_poly.pdbx_seq_one_letter_code
_entity_poly.pdbx_strand_id
1 'polypeptide(L)'
;MVTEQPQYSVVVCIFHILQNTEIQLISNDLRLIFTYSLLLASPCIFHCFRHTYATLLLTLGTDLYTVSKMLGHTNVTTTQIYAKVVDRKKVDAVNLVNDVFNK
;
A
#
# COMPACT_ATOMS: atom_id res chain seq x y z
N MET A 1 -18.56 4.73 -29.52
CA MET A 1 -17.31 3.94 -29.42
C MET A 1 -16.58 4.45 -28.20
N VAL A 2 -16.70 3.76 -27.07
CA VAL A 2 -16.07 4.15 -25.80
C VAL A 2 -14.58 3.83 -25.92
N THR A 3 -13.74 4.85 -25.95
CA THR A 3 -12.29 4.69 -25.97
C THR A 3 -11.81 4.39 -24.57
N GLU A 4 -11.35 3.16 -24.35
CA GLU A 4 -10.76 2.73 -23.09
C GLU A 4 -9.50 3.58 -22.81
N GLN A 5 -9.50 4.31 -21.69
CA GLN A 5 -8.32 5.03 -21.22
C GLN A 5 -7.30 3.99 -20.73
N PRO A 6 -6.11 3.88 -21.35
CA PRO A 6 -5.11 2.93 -20.88
C PRO A 6 -4.62 3.37 -19.49
N GLN A 7 -4.58 2.44 -18.54
CA GLN A 7 -4.11 2.63 -17.15
C GLN A 7 -2.62 3.06 -17.02
N TYR A 8 -2.00 3.54 -18.11
CA TYR A 8 -0.60 3.96 -18.18
C TYR A 8 -0.35 5.38 -17.67
N SER A 9 -1.39 6.19 -17.47
CA SER A 9 -1.25 7.60 -17.08
C SER A 9 -0.75 7.78 -15.64
N VAL A 10 -1.14 6.91 -14.70
CA VAL A 10 -0.87 7.12 -13.26
C VAL A 10 0.61 6.89 -12.91
N VAL A 11 1.24 5.89 -13.53
CA VAL A 11 2.68 5.59 -13.34
C VAL A 11 3.55 6.73 -13.89
N VAL A 12 3.14 7.34 -15.01
CA VAL A 12 3.84 8.47 -15.62
C VAL A 12 3.70 9.75 -14.79
N CYS A 13 2.54 10.00 -14.18
CA CYS A 13 2.29 11.22 -13.41
C CYS A 13 3.10 11.31 -12.11
N ILE A 14 3.30 10.21 -11.37
CA ILE A 14 4.12 10.23 -10.15
C ILE A 14 5.60 10.49 -10.49
N PHE A 15 6.06 9.94 -11.61
CA PHE A 15 7.41 10.18 -12.11
C PHE A 15 7.61 11.65 -12.50
N HIS A 16 6.62 12.26 -13.16
CA HIS A 16 6.73 13.63 -13.66
C HIS A 16 6.81 14.68 -12.52
N ILE A 17 6.06 14.51 -11.43
CA ILE A 17 6.07 15.46 -10.30
C ILE A 17 7.42 15.43 -9.57
N LEU A 18 7.99 14.24 -9.35
CA LEU A 18 9.29 14.10 -8.65
C LEU A 18 10.47 14.55 -9.52
N GLN A 19 10.36 14.34 -10.84
CA GLN A 19 11.33 14.81 -11.82
C GLN A 19 11.35 16.34 -11.96
N ASN A 20 10.23 17.04 -11.75
CA ASN A 20 10.18 18.48 -11.99
C ASN A 20 10.91 19.35 -10.94
N THR A 21 11.12 18.86 -9.72
CA THR A 21 11.84 19.58 -8.64
C THR A 21 13.35 19.35 -8.63
N GLU A 22 13.84 18.20 -9.13
CA GLU A 22 15.26 17.81 -9.01
C GLU A 22 16.04 17.85 -10.35
N ILE A 23 15.36 17.91 -11.51
CA ILE A 23 16.02 17.80 -12.83
C ILE A 23 16.82 19.03 -13.23
N GLN A 24 16.56 20.21 -12.66
CA GLN A 24 17.26 21.42 -13.08
C GLN A 24 18.71 21.52 -12.60
N LEU A 25 19.16 20.65 -11.68
CA LEU A 25 20.47 20.79 -11.01
C LEU A 25 21.42 19.58 -11.13
N ILE A 26 21.03 18.51 -11.82
CA ILE A 26 21.75 17.22 -11.76
C ILE A 26 22.33 16.80 -13.12
N SER A 27 23.63 16.46 -13.13
CA SER A 27 24.34 15.88 -14.29
C SER A 27 23.63 14.64 -14.86
N ASN A 28 23.70 14.45 -16.18
CA ASN A 28 22.97 13.41 -16.92
C ASN A 28 23.20 11.98 -16.37
N ASP A 29 24.41 11.68 -15.88
CA ASP A 29 24.76 10.38 -15.31
C ASP A 29 24.12 10.14 -13.93
N LEU A 30 24.04 11.19 -13.11
CA LEU A 30 23.44 11.11 -11.79
C LEU A 30 21.90 11.02 -11.89
N ARG A 31 21.30 11.60 -12.94
CA ARG A 31 19.88 11.44 -13.27
C ARG A 31 19.54 9.98 -13.57
N LEU A 32 20.40 9.28 -14.31
CA LEU A 32 20.21 7.87 -14.67
C LEU A 32 20.20 6.97 -13.43
N ILE A 33 21.16 7.15 -12.52
CA ILE A 33 21.29 6.38 -11.27
C ILE A 33 20.05 6.57 -10.39
N PHE A 34 19.59 7.82 -10.22
CA PHE A 34 18.39 8.11 -9.43
C PHE A 34 17.13 7.48 -10.02
N THR A 35 16.96 7.57 -11.35
CA THR A 35 15.79 6.97 -12.01
C THR A 35 15.77 5.45 -11.89
N TYR A 36 16.93 4.78 -11.97
CA TYR A 36 17.00 3.32 -11.88
C TYR A 36 16.72 2.84 -10.45
N SER A 37 17.28 3.50 -9.44
CA SER A 37 16.98 3.22 -8.03
C SER A 37 15.51 3.42 -7.68
N LEU A 38 14.88 4.50 -8.17
CA LEU A 38 13.48 4.78 -7.91
C LEU A 38 12.55 3.76 -8.62
N LEU A 39 12.90 3.36 -9.84
CA LEU A 39 12.19 2.34 -10.60
C LEU A 39 12.21 0.98 -9.89
N LEU A 40 13.36 0.61 -9.30
CA LEU A 40 13.52 -0.62 -8.51
C LEU A 40 12.74 -0.59 -7.19
N ALA A 41 12.63 0.57 -6.54
CA ALA A 41 11.93 0.72 -5.26
C ALA A 41 10.39 0.77 -5.39
N SER A 42 9.89 1.20 -6.55
CA SER A 42 8.47 1.31 -6.90
C SER A 42 7.61 0.09 -6.53
N PRO A 43 7.91 -1.15 -6.96
CA PRO A 43 7.08 -2.32 -6.65
C PRO A 43 6.95 -2.60 -5.15
N CYS A 44 8.02 -2.38 -4.36
CA CYS A 44 7.96 -2.54 -2.90
C CYS A 44 7.04 -1.50 -2.26
N ILE A 45 7.12 -0.24 -2.71
CA ILE A 45 6.31 0.86 -2.16
C ILE A 45 4.82 0.62 -2.40
N PHE A 46 4.42 0.24 -3.62
CA PHE A 46 3.02 -0.05 -3.92
C PHE A 46 2.51 -1.26 -3.14
N HIS A 47 3.34 -2.29 -2.98
CA HIS A 47 2.95 -3.47 -2.22
C HIS A 47 2.79 -3.17 -0.72
N CYS A 48 3.71 -2.41 -0.14
CA CYS A 48 3.64 -1.95 1.25
C CYS A 48 2.43 -1.04 1.47
N PHE A 49 2.16 -0.10 0.57
CA PHE A 49 0.99 0.77 0.64
C PHE A 49 -0.32 -0.04 0.62
N ARG A 50 -0.44 -1.03 -0.27
CA ARG A 50 -1.61 -1.93 -0.32
C ARG A 50 -1.80 -2.69 0.99
N HIS A 51 -0.71 -3.17 1.60
CA HIS A 51 -0.73 -3.81 2.92
C HIS A 51 -1.20 -2.86 4.02
N THR A 52 -0.64 -1.66 4.07
CA THR A 52 -0.97 -0.64 5.08
C THR A 52 -2.44 -0.22 4.95
N TYR A 53 -2.93 0.00 3.73
CA TYR A 53 -4.32 0.37 3.47
C TYR A 53 -5.31 -0.72 3.91
N ALA A 54 -5.06 -1.98 3.54
CA ALA A 54 -5.91 -3.11 3.93
C ALA A 54 -5.96 -3.29 5.46
N THR A 55 -4.79 -3.20 6.11
CA THR A 55 -4.67 -3.35 7.57
C THR A 55 -5.36 -2.22 8.31
N LEU A 56 -5.25 -0.97 7.82
CA LEU A 56 -5.89 0.20 8.42
C LEU A 56 -7.42 0.08 8.39
N LEU A 57 -8.01 -0.25 7.22
CA LEU A 57 -9.46 -0.40 7.09
C LEU A 57 -10.03 -1.49 8.00
N LEU A 58 -9.33 -2.62 8.13
CA LEU A 58 -9.72 -3.71 9.03
C LEU A 58 -9.58 -3.31 10.51
N THR A 59 -8.57 -2.51 10.85
CA THR A 59 -8.39 -1.99 12.22
C THR A 59 -9.51 -1.01 12.59
N LEU A 60 -9.99 -0.22 11.63
CA LEU A 60 -11.13 0.68 11.78
C LEU A 60 -12.48 -0.06 11.88
N GLY A 61 -12.51 -1.38 11.75
CA GLY A 61 -13.72 -2.19 11.87
C GLY A 61 -14.55 -2.28 10.58
N THR A 62 -13.95 -1.98 9.43
CA THR A 62 -14.62 -2.17 8.13
C THR A 62 -14.73 -3.65 7.82
N ASP A 63 -15.87 -4.07 7.26
CA ASP A 63 -16.10 -5.46 6.85
C ASP A 63 -15.11 -5.93 5.77
N LEU A 64 -14.72 -7.21 5.85
CA LEU A 64 -13.72 -7.81 4.97
C LEU A 64 -14.14 -7.78 3.50
N TYR A 65 -15.42 -7.96 3.19
CA TYR A 65 -15.94 -7.92 1.83
C TYR A 65 -15.83 -6.52 1.23
N THR A 66 -16.13 -5.50 2.04
CA THR A 66 -15.97 -4.09 1.66
C THR A 66 -14.51 -3.75 1.35
N VAL A 67 -13.57 -4.17 2.22
CA VAL A 67 -12.13 -3.97 2.00
C VAL A 67 -11.65 -4.71 0.75
N SER A 68 -12.13 -5.94 0.53
CA SER A 68 -11.81 -6.74 -0.65
C SER A 68 -12.25 -6.04 -1.95
N LYS A 69 -13.45 -5.43 -1.94
CA LYS A 69 -13.98 -4.67 -3.07
C LYS A 69 -13.19 -3.38 -3.34
N MET A 70 -12.78 -2.66 -2.28
CA MET A 70 -11.94 -1.46 -2.39
C MET A 70 -10.54 -1.77 -2.95
N LEU A 71 -10.00 -2.95 -2.65
CA LEU A 71 -8.73 -3.43 -3.19
C LEU A 71 -8.84 -4.04 -4.60
N GLY A 72 -10.05 -4.17 -5.13
CA GLY A 72 -10.30 -4.76 -6.46
C GLY A 72 -10.04 -6.26 -6.52
N HIS A 73 -10.06 -6.97 -5.39
CA HIS A 73 -9.85 -8.41 -5.37
C HIS A 73 -11.11 -9.15 -5.81
N THR A 74 -11.01 -9.98 -6.84
CA THR A 74 -12.11 -10.85 -7.29
C THR A 74 -12.38 -11.98 -6.30
N ASN A 75 -11.37 -12.35 -5.50
CA ASN A 75 -11.48 -13.42 -4.52
C ASN A 75 -11.08 -12.96 -3.11
N VAL A 76 -12.02 -13.11 -2.17
CA VAL A 76 -11.90 -12.69 -0.77
C VAL A 76 -10.81 -13.46 -0.02
N THR A 77 -10.41 -14.65 -0.49
CA THR A 77 -9.37 -15.47 0.15
C THR A 77 -8.03 -14.73 0.30
N THR A 78 -7.69 -13.88 -0.67
CA THR A 78 -6.46 -13.06 -0.61
C THR A 78 -6.55 -11.98 0.46
N THR A 79 -7.75 -11.43 0.67
CA THR A 79 -8.00 -10.39 1.68
C THR A 79 -8.08 -10.99 3.10
N GLN A 80 -8.50 -12.26 3.25
CA GLN A 80 -8.55 -12.96 4.55
C GLN A 80 -7.20 -13.03 5.27
N ILE A 81 -6.09 -12.98 4.53
CA ILE A 81 -4.74 -12.95 5.12
C ILE A 81 -4.57 -11.70 5.99
N TYR A 82 -5.13 -10.56 5.58
CA TYR A 82 -5.07 -9.31 6.34
C TYR A 82 -5.93 -9.36 7.62
N ALA A 83 -7.09 -10.02 7.57
CA ALA A 83 -7.98 -10.17 8.72
C ALA A 83 -7.28 -10.91 9.88
N LYS A 84 -6.62 -12.03 9.57
CA LYS A 84 -5.89 -12.84 10.56
C LYS A 84 -4.81 -12.05 11.31
N VAL A 85 -4.16 -11.09 10.64
CA VAL A 85 -3.12 -10.26 11.27
C VAL A 85 -3.72 -9.27 12.27
N VAL A 86 -4.88 -8.67 11.95
CA VAL A 86 -5.58 -7.74 12.84
C VAL A 86 -6.17 -8.47 14.05
N ASP A 87 -6.71 -9.68 13.85
CA ASP A 87 -7.28 -10.47 14.94
C ASP A 87 -6.24 -10.85 16.00
N ARG A 88 -5.02 -11.21 15.57
CA ARG A 88 -3.90 -11.46 16.50
C ARG A 88 -3.59 -10.24 17.37
N LYS A 89 -3.53 -9.04 16.77
CA LYS A 89 -3.30 -7.80 17.52
C LYS A 89 -4.41 -7.50 18.53
N LYS A 90 -5.66 -7.81 18.22
CA LYS A 90 -6.78 -7.65 19.16
C LYS A 90 -6.65 -8.61 20.34
N VAL A 91 -6.30 -9.86 20.08
CA VAL A 91 -6.08 -10.87 21.14
C VAL A 91 -4.91 -10.46 22.04
N ASP A 92 -3.80 -10.02 21.46
CA ASP A 92 -2.63 -9.56 22.22
C ASP A 92 -2.98 -8.35 23.12
N ALA A 93 -3.80 -7.42 22.63
CA ALA A 93 -4.28 -6.28 23.42
C ALA A 93 -5.16 -6.71 24.61
N VAL A 94 -6.05 -7.68 24.42
CA VAL A 94 -6.89 -8.23 25.51
C VAL A 94 -6.04 -8.96 26.55
N ASN A 95 -5.02 -9.71 26.12
CA ASN A 95 -4.13 -10.42 27.03
C ASN A 95 -3.34 -9.47 27.92
N LEU A 96 -2.85 -8.36 27.37
CA LEU A 96 -2.13 -7.34 28.14
C LEU A 96 -3.01 -6.70 29.24
N VAL A 97 -4.30 -6.51 28.96
CA VAL A 97 -5.27 -6.05 29.95
C VAL A 97 -5.45 -7.09 31.07
N ASN A 98 -5.58 -8.37 30.73
CA ASN A 98 -5.69 -9.45 31.72
C ASN A 98 -4.48 -9.55 32.64
N ASP A 99 -3.27 -9.30 32.14
CA ASP A 99 -2.04 -9.32 32.93
C ASP A 99 -1.96 -8.16 33.93
N VAL A 100 -2.53 -7.00 33.58
CA VAL A 100 -2.63 -5.84 34.50
C VAL A 100 -3.65 -6.11 35.62
N PHE A 101 -4.77 -6.77 35.31
CA PHE A 101 -5.81 -7.08 36.29
C PHE A 101 -5.50 -8.30 37.17
N ASN A 102 -4.62 -9.22 36.74
CA ASN A 102 -4.17 -10.39 37.53
C ASN A 102 -2.97 -10.09 38.45
N LYS A 103 -2.60 -8.82 38.63
CA LYS A 103 -1.54 -8.39 39.54
C LYS A 103 -2.13 -7.64 40.73
#